data_AF-A0A2M7F3G6-F1
#
_entry.id   AF-A0A2M7F3G6-F1
#
_cell.length_a   1.000
_cell.length_b   1.000
_cell.length_c   1.000
_cell.angle_alpha   90.00
_cell.angle_beta   90.00
_cell.angle_gamma   90.00
#
_symmetry.space_group_name_H-M   'P 1'
#
loop_
_entity.id
_entity.type
_entity.pdbx_description
1 polymer ?
#
loop_
_entity_poly.entity_id
_entity_poly.type
_entity_poly.pdbx_seq_one_letter_code
_entity_poly.pdbx_strand_id
1 'polypeptide(L)' 'MTGRPFLIVGPSGAGKDTVIAGLAARLTPEDGVMIARHVITWPLHPGGAERHVPVTLDGVAQLRAAAAFALD' A
#
# COMPACT_ATOMS: atom_id res chain seq x y z
N MET A 1 8.32 1.56 -14.93
CA MET A 1 7.99 2.92 -14.44
C MET A 1 9.11 3.36 -13.51
N THR A 2 9.69 4.54 -13.71
CA THR A 2 10.67 5.10 -12.78
C THR A 2 9.96 6.08 -11.86
N GLY A 3 9.94 5.82 -10.55
CA GLY A 3 9.38 6.70 -9.54
C GLY A 3 10.35 6.84 -8.37
N ARG A 4 10.15 7.88 -7.54
CA ARG A 4 10.91 8.05 -6.30
C ARG A 4 10.08 7.50 -5.14
N PRO A 5 10.55 6.48 -4.40
CA PRO A 5 9.85 6.02 -3.22
C PRO A 5 9.98 7.06 -2.09
N PHE A 6 8.87 7.31 -1.41
CA PHE A 6 8.82 8.10 -0.18
C PHE A 6 8.35 7.19 0.95
N LEU A 7 9.19 7.00 1.96
CA LEU A 7 8.87 6.19 3.13
C LEU A 7 8.65 7.10 4.34
N ILE A 8 7.54 6.90 5.05
CA ILE A 8 7.25 7.56 6.30
C ILE A 8 7.57 6.57 7.43
N VAL A 9 8.57 6.89 8.24
CA VAL A 9 9.08 6.02 9.31
C VAL A 9 9.00 6.72 10.66
N GLY A 10 8.83 5.93 11.74
CA GLY A 10 8.72 6.45 13.11
C GLY A 10 8.00 5.47 14.05
N PRO A 11 8.01 5.72 15.37
CA PRO A 11 7.40 4.85 16.38
C PRO A 11 5.92 4.52 16.11
N SER A 12 5.44 3.43 16.70
CA SER A 12 4.00 3.15 16.72
C SER A 12 3.25 4.30 17.41
N GLY A 13 2.08 4.68 16.90
CA GLY A 13 1.31 5.82 17.41
C GLY A 13 1.81 7.21 16.99
N ALA A 14 2.93 7.35 16.26
CA ALA A 14 3.45 8.65 15.81
C ALA A 14 2.61 9.36 14.72
N GLY A 15 1.46 8.79 14.31
CA GLY A 15 0.56 9.41 13.34
C GLY A 15 0.92 9.18 11.86
N LYS A 16 1.78 8.20 11.53
CA LYS A 16 2.17 7.89 10.14
C LYS A 16 0.97 7.64 9.24
N ASP A 17 0.02 6.84 9.70
CA ASP A 17 -1.21 6.53 8.95
C ASP A 17 -2.10 7.77 8.77
N THR A 18 -2.12 8.65 9.77
CA THR A 18 -2.83 9.94 9.69
C THR A 18 -2.23 10.85 8.63
N VAL A 19 -0.90 10.93 8.54
CA VAL A 19 -0.21 11.70 7.48
C VAL A 19 -0.52 11.12 6.10
N ILE A 20 -0.41 9.79 5.94
CA ILE A 20 -0.73 9.11 4.67
C ILE A 20 -2.19 9.34 4.28
N ALA A 21 -3.13 9.21 5.23
CA ALA A 21 -4.55 9.45 4.98
C ALA A 21 -4.84 10.92 4.61
N GLY A 22 -4.22 11.86 5.30
CA GLY A 22 -4.35 13.30 5.02
C GLY A 22 -3.78 13.68 3.65
N LEU A 23 -2.68 13.06 3.24
CA LEU A 23 -2.13 13.20 1.89
C LEU A 23 -3.09 12.60 0.86
N ALA A 24 -3.55 11.36 1.07
CA ALA A 24 -4.46 10.66 0.16
C ALA A 24 -5.74 11.46 -0.14
N ALA A 25 -6.30 12.14 0.86
CA ALA A 25 -7.50 12.96 0.72
C ALA A 25 -7.29 14.24 -0.11
N ARG A 26 -6.05 14.63 -0.39
CA ARG A 26 -5.69 15.86 -1.11
C ARG A 26 -5.12 15.60 -2.49
N LEU A 27 -4.68 14.37 -2.78
CA LEU A 27 -4.09 14.01 -4.05
C LEU A 27 -5.16 13.91 -5.14
N THR A 28 -4.80 14.38 -6.33
CA THR A 28 -5.54 14.13 -7.56
C THR A 28 -4.71 13.24 -8.50
N PRO A 29 -5.32 12.60 -9.50
CA PRO A 29 -4.57 11.79 -10.47
C PRO A 29 -3.43 12.56 -11.17
N GLU A 30 -3.59 13.88 -11.35
CA GLU A 30 -2.62 14.76 -12.00
C GLU A 30 -1.34 14.97 -11.18
N ASP A 31 -1.39 14.74 -9.86
CA ASP A 31 -0.20 14.83 -8.98
C ASP A 31 0.82 13.73 -9.27
N GLY A 32 0.43 12.65 -9.96
CA GLY A 32 1.32 11.54 -10.30
C GLY A 32 1.83 10.77 -9.08
N VAL A 33 1.18 10.90 -7.92
CA VAL A 33 1.54 10.20 -6.69
C VAL A 33 0.74 8.91 -6.58
N MET A 34 1.45 7.79 -6.42
CA MET A 34 0.84 6.49 -6.13
C MET A 34 1.02 6.14 -4.66
N ILE A 35 -0.08 5.80 -3.98
CA ILE A 35 -0.02 5.25 -2.63
C ILE A 35 0.13 3.73 -2.72
N ALA A 36 1.19 3.21 -2.11
CA ALA A 36 1.41 1.77 -2.03
C ALA A 36 0.28 1.10 -1.22
N ARG A 37 -0.14 -0.08 -1.67
CA ARG A 37 -1.15 -0.91 -1.00
C ARG A 37 -0.49 -2.11 -0.35
N HIS A 38 -0.96 -2.51 0.83
CA HIS A 38 -0.55 -3.78 1.43
C HIS A 38 -1.25 -4.92 0.69
N VAL A 39 -0.47 -5.81 0.10
CA VAL A 39 -0.93 -7.05 -0.54
C VAL A 39 -0.41 -8.21 0.29
N ILE A 40 -1.30 -8.92 0.96
CA ILE A 40 -0.93 -9.96 1.93
C ILE A 40 -1.86 -11.16 1.79
N THR A 41 -1.44 -12.31 2.32
CA THR A 41 -2.20 -13.56 2.22
C THR A 41 -3.23 -13.77 3.32
N TRP A 42 -3.40 -12.79 4.20
CA TRP A 42 -4.41 -12.85 5.23
C TRP A 42 -5.79 -12.50 4.67
N PRO A 43 -6.84 -13.23 5.09
CA PRO A 43 -8.20 -12.87 4.73
C PRO A 43 -8.60 -11.57 5.40
N LEU A 44 -9.52 -10.83 4.77
CA LEU A 44 -10.15 -9.67 5.38
C LEU A 44 -10.86 -10.10 6.67
N HIS A 45 -10.55 -9.44 7.78
CA HIS A 45 -11.28 -9.65 9.02
C HIS A 45 -12.70 -9.07 8.88
N PRO A 46 -13.73 -9.74 9.43
CA PRO A 46 -15.07 -9.15 9.52
C PRO A 46 -14.99 -7.76 10.17
N GLY A 47 -15.51 -6.74 9.50
CA GLY A 47 -15.42 -5.34 9.95
C GLY A 47 -14.31 -4.50 9.33
N GLY A 48 -13.41 -5.08 8.51
CA GLY A 48 -12.54 -4.32 7.59
C GLY A 48 -11.55 -3.34 8.26
N ALA A 49 -11.14 -3.61 9.51
CA ALA A 49 -10.33 -2.68 10.30
C ALA A 49 -8.98 -2.33 9.66
N GLU A 50 -8.37 -3.26 8.93
CA GLU A 50 -7.10 -3.04 8.22
C GLU A 50 -7.33 -3.00 6.70
N ARG A 51 -6.89 -1.92 6.06
CA ARG A 51 -6.94 -1.77 4.60
C ARG A 51 -5.80 -2.55 3.95
N HIS A 52 -6.12 -3.70 3.36
CA HIS A 52 -5.20 -4.48 2.54
C HIS A 52 -5.94 -5.17 1.39
N VAL A 53 -5.18 -5.65 0.40
CA VAL A 53 -5.68 -6.50 -0.68
C VAL A 53 -5.31 -7.94 -0.34
N PRO A 54 -6.29 -8.80 -0.01
CA PRO A 54 -6.04 -10.22 0.25
C PRO A 54 -5.69 -10.92 -1.07
N VAL A 55 -4.69 -11.80 -1.05
CA VAL A 55 -4.29 -12.62 -2.21
C VAL A 55 -3.94 -14.04 -1.78
N THR A 56 -3.98 -15.00 -2.70
CA THR A 56 -3.41 -16.34 -2.45
C THR A 56 -1.89 -16.30 -2.59
N LEU A 57 -1.20 -17.33 -2.10
CA LEU A 57 0.24 -17.51 -2.34
C LEU A 57 0.57 -17.54 -3.83
N ASP A 58 -0.22 -18.26 -4.63
CA ASP A 58 -0.08 -18.27 -6.10
C ASP A 58 -0.31 -16.88 -6.70
N GLY A 59 -1.25 -16.11 -6.13
CA GLY A 59 -1.50 -14.73 -6.52
C GLY A 59 -0.29 -13.81 -6.25
N VAL A 60 0.40 -13.99 -5.11
CA VAL A 60 1.66 -13.27 -4.83
C VAL A 60 2.71 -13.61 -5.89
N ALA A 61 2.87 -14.90 -6.23
CA ALA A 61 3.84 -15.33 -7.24
C ALA A 61 3.52 -14.73 -8.63
N GLN A 62 2.24 -14.69 -9.01
CA GLN A 62 1.79 -14.05 -10.24
C GLN A 62 2.07 -12.53 -10.25
N LEU A 63 1.79 -11.83 -9.15
CA LEU A 63 2.05 -10.40 -9.03
C LEU A 63 3.55 -10.07 -9.09
N ARG A 64 4.40 -10.91 -8.49
CA ARG A 64 5.86 -10.79 -8.63
C ARG A 64 6.33 -10.99 -10.06
N ALA A 65 5.86 -12.06 -10.72
CA ALA A 65 6.21 -12.33 -12.11
C ALA A 65 5.77 -11.21 -13.07
N ALA A 66 4.70 -10.49 -12.72
CA ALA A 66 4.21 -9.31 -13.44
C ALA A 66 4.91 -7.99 -13.05
N ALA A 67 5.92 -8.01 -12.18
CA ALA A 67 6.58 -6.82 -11.64
C ALA A 67 5.57 -5.79 -11.04
N ALA A 68 4.53 -6.30 -10.39
CA ALA A 68 3.43 -5.48 -9.85
C ALA A 68 3.77 -4.81 -8.51
N PHE A 69 4.91 -5.16 -7.90
CA PHE A 69 5.37 -4.56 -6.64
C PHE A 69 6.34 -3.42 -6.90
N ALA A 70 6.15 -2.32 -6.17
CA ALA A 70 7.06 -1.18 -6.20
C ALA A 70 8.40 -1.46 -5.50
N LEU A 71 8.42 -2.47 -4.61
CA LEU A 71 9.56 -2.95 -3.85
C LEU A 71 9.48 -4.49 -3.84
N ASP A 72 10.56 -5.18 -4.22
CA ASP A 72 10.70 -6.64 -4.13
C ASP A 72 11.96 -7.00 -3.33
#